data_AF-A0A3B5MDV9-F1
#
_entry.id   AF-A0A3B5MDV9-F1
#
_cell.length_a   1.000
_cell.length_b   1.000
_cell.length_c   1.000
_cell.angle_alpha   90.00
_cell.angle_beta   90.00
_cell.angle_gamma   90.00
#
_symmetry.space_group_name_H-M   'P 1'
#
loop_
_entity.id
_entity.type
_entity.pdbx_description
1 polymer ?
#
loop_
_entity_poly.entity_id
_entity_poly.type
_entity_poly.pdbx_seq_one_letter_code
_entity_poly.pdbx_strand_id
1 'polypeptide(L)'
;VDIGEQGANLSGGQRQRLSLARALYSERPVLLLDDPLSAVDACVGSHIFSRAICGAAKGKTVLFVTHQLQVRTICQLQCIFVI
;
A
#
# COMPACT_ATOMS: atom_id res chain seq x y z
N VAL A 1 5.38 -1.32 24.16
CA VAL A 1 5.73 -2.39 23.21
C VAL A 1 7.05 -1.99 22.60
N ASP A 2 8.14 -2.64 22.98
CA ASP A 2 9.45 -2.36 22.38
C ASP A 2 9.50 -2.91 20.97
N ILE A 3 9.66 -2.02 20.01
CA ILE A 3 9.95 -2.35 18.62
C ILE A 3 11.46 -2.60 18.62
N GLY A 4 11.90 -3.86 18.79
CA GLY A 4 13.32 -4.22 18.77
C GLY A 4 14.03 -3.65 17.53
N GLU A 5 15.37 -3.59 17.54
CA GLU A 5 16.15 -2.94 16.47
C GLU A 5 15.65 -3.33 15.07
N GLN A 6 15.51 -2.33 14.18
CA GLN A 6 15.02 -2.48 12.81
C GLN A 6 13.63 -3.14 12.68
N GLY A 7 12.81 -3.14 13.74
CA GLY A 7 11.48 -3.76 13.71
C GLY A 7 11.52 -5.28 13.83
N ALA A 8 12.55 -5.85 14.47
CA ALA A 8 12.70 -7.30 14.66
C ALA A 8 11.48 -7.98 15.31
N ASN A 9 10.75 -7.26 16.17
CA ASN A 9 9.56 -7.77 16.86
C ASN A 9 8.25 -7.65 16.04
N LEU A 10 8.30 -7.20 14.79
CA LEU A 10 7.12 -7.03 13.94
C LEU A 10 6.99 -8.16 12.92
N SER A 11 5.78 -8.69 12.76
CA SER A 11 5.47 -9.64 11.68
C SER A 11 5.64 -8.99 10.29
N GLY A 12 5.80 -9.80 9.24
CA GLY A 12 5.90 -9.30 7.86
C GLY A 12 4.76 -8.34 7.50
N GLY A 13 3.52 -8.74 7.75
CA GLY A 13 2.34 -7.89 7.50
C GLY A 13 2.25 -6.65 8.40
N GLN A 14 2.84 -6.66 9.61
CA GLN A 14 2.92 -5.46 10.46
C GLN A 14 3.94 -4.46 9.91
N ARG A 15 5.15 -4.91 9.53
CA ARG A 15 6.17 -4.05 8.91
C ARG A 15 5.66 -3.42 7.62
N GLN A 16 4.95 -4.20 6.82
CA GLN A 16 4.37 -3.72 5.57
C GLN A 16 3.28 -2.67 5.78
N ARG A 17 2.36 -2.88 6.72
CA ARG A 17 1.34 -1.87 7.07
C ARG A 17 1.97 -0.58 7.60
N LEU A 18 3.03 -0.69 8.39
CA LEU A 18 3.76 0.49 8.87
C LEU A 18 4.45 1.23 7.72
N SER A 19 5.11 0.52 6.80
CA SER A 19 5.72 1.10 5.60
C SER A 19 4.68 1.81 4.72
N LEU A 20 3.53 1.15 4.48
CA LEU A 20 2.42 1.72 3.74
C LEU A 20 1.88 2.97 4.43
N ALA A 21 1.64 2.93 5.75
CA ALA A 21 1.20 4.09 6.51
C ALA A 21 2.17 5.26 6.38
N ARG A 22 3.48 5.02 6.44
CA ARG A 22 4.51 6.05 6.22
C ARG A 22 4.44 6.65 4.81
N ALA A 23 4.21 5.84 3.79
CA ALA A 23 4.08 6.31 2.42
C ALA A 23 2.81 7.16 2.23
N LEU A 24 1.68 6.74 2.79
CA LEU A 24 0.40 7.45 2.70
C LEU A 24 0.40 8.77 3.49
N TYR A 25 1.08 8.79 4.64
CA TYR A 25 1.25 10.00 5.46
C TYR A 25 2.21 11.01 4.83
N SER A 26 3.00 10.59 3.85
CA SER A 26 3.84 11.49 3.07
C SER A 26 2.96 12.33 2.14
N GLU A 27 2.90 13.64 2.39
CA GLU A 27 2.20 14.61 1.52
C GLU A 27 2.99 14.90 0.24
N ARG A 28 3.30 13.84 -0.52
CA ARG A 28 4.00 13.97 -1.81
C ARG A 28 3.04 13.90 -2.99
N PRO A 29 3.35 14.61 -4.09
CA PRO A 29 2.52 14.59 -5.30
C PRO A 29 2.55 13.25 -6.04
N VAL A 30 3.61 12.46 -5.83
CA VAL A 30 3.80 11.14 -6.44
C VAL A 30 3.96 10.09 -5.34
N LEU A 31 3.16 9.02 -5.42
CA LEU A 31 3.21 7.86 -4.54
C LEU A 31 3.71 6.65 -5.33
N LEU A 32 4.77 6.00 -4.85
CA LEU A 32 5.32 4.79 -5.45
C LEU A 32 5.06 3.63 -4.48
N LEU A 33 4.35 2.62 -4.94
CA LEU A 33 4.01 1.44 -4.15
C LEU A 33 4.44 0.18 -4.90
N ASP A 34 5.41 -0.52 -4.33
CA ASP A 34 5.93 -1.78 -4.85
C ASP A 34 5.38 -2.94 -4.01
N ASP A 35 4.48 -3.71 -4.63
CA ASP A 35 3.70 -4.80 -4.05
C ASP A 35 3.21 -4.56 -2.60
N PRO A 36 2.49 -3.46 -2.33
CA PRO A 36 2.19 -3.01 -0.97
C PRO A 36 1.22 -3.91 -0.20
N LEU A 37 0.60 -4.90 -0.85
CA LEU A 37 -0.37 -5.82 -0.26
C LEU A 37 0.13 -7.27 -0.16
N SER A 38 1.37 -7.56 -0.54
CA SER A 38 1.93 -8.93 -0.60
C SER A 38 1.89 -9.71 0.71
N ALA A 39 2.15 -9.07 1.86
CA ALA A 39 2.09 -9.72 3.18
C ALA A 39 0.74 -9.53 3.91
N VAL A 40 -0.34 -9.27 3.17
CA VAL A 40 -1.68 -9.01 3.73
C VAL A 40 -2.71 -9.90 3.03
N ASP A 41 -3.62 -10.51 3.80
CA ASP A 41 -4.70 -11.34 3.25
C ASP A 41 -5.61 -10.56 2.30
N ALA A 42 -6.14 -11.22 1.26
CA ALA A 42 -6.92 -10.58 0.19
C ALA A 42 -8.13 -9.75 0.70
N CYS A 43 -8.82 -10.21 1.74
CA CYS A 43 -9.93 -9.48 2.37
C CYS A 43 -9.45 -8.16 3.01
N VAL A 44 -8.36 -8.23 3.77
CA VAL A 44 -7.76 -7.06 4.43
C VAL A 44 -7.11 -6.13 3.40
N GLY A 45 -6.46 -6.69 2.38
CA GLY A 45 -5.85 -5.96 1.27
C GLY A 45 -6.88 -5.13 0.51
N SER A 46 -8.05 -5.70 0.21
CA SER A 46 -9.17 -5.00 -0.42
C SER A 46 -9.70 -3.85 0.45
N HIS A 47 -9.77 -4.05 1.77
CA HIS A 47 -10.15 -3.00 2.71
C HIS A 47 -9.12 -1.86 2.75
N ILE A 48 -7.83 -2.17 2.85
CA ILE A 48 -6.74 -1.19 2.85
C ILE A 48 -6.70 -0.42 1.53
N PHE A 49 -6.86 -1.12 0.41
CA PHE A 49 -6.86 -0.49 -0.91
C PHE A 49 -7.98 0.54 -1.05
N SER A 50 -9.22 0.14 -0.79
CA SER A 50 -10.39 1.01 -0.95
C SER A 50 -10.42 2.17 0.06
N ARG A 51 -10.05 1.94 1.32
CA ARG A 51 -10.14 2.96 2.38
C ARG A 51 -8.91 3.85 2.48
N ALA A 52 -7.72 3.29 2.34
CA ALA A 52 -6.47 4.01 2.59
C ALA A 52 -5.81 4.47 1.29
N ILE A 53 -5.54 3.56 0.35
CA ILE A 53 -4.81 3.88 -0.89
C ILE A 53 -5.67 4.75 -1.81
N CYS A 54 -6.91 4.36 -2.11
CA CYS A 54 -7.80 5.18 -2.95
C CYS A 54 -8.12 6.54 -2.32
N GLY A 55 -8.16 6.62 -0.98
CA GLY A 55 -8.33 7.87 -0.26
C GLY A 55 -7.14 8.81 -0.44
N ALA A 56 -5.93 8.28 -0.21
CA ALA A 56 -4.69 9.04 -0.35
C ALA A 56 -4.32 9.35 -1.82
N ALA A 57 -4.78 8.54 -2.78
CA ALA A 57 -4.51 8.71 -4.20
C ALA A 57 -5.25 9.90 -4.82
N LYS A 58 -6.28 10.45 -4.16
CA LYS A 58 -7.03 11.59 -4.69
C LYS A 58 -6.11 12.80 -4.88
N GLY A 59 -5.98 13.26 -6.13
CA GLY A 59 -5.16 14.41 -6.47
C GLY A 59 -3.65 14.14 -6.52
N LYS A 60 -3.22 12.88 -6.49
CA LYS A 60 -1.81 12.46 -6.59
C LYS A 60 -1.61 11.47 -7.73
N THR A 61 -0.42 11.43 -8.30
CA THR A 61 -0.02 10.36 -9.22
C THR A 61 0.42 9.15 -8.42
N VAL A 62 -0.12 7.96 -8.71
CA VAL A 62 0.19 6.73 -7.97
C VAL A 62 0.77 5.69 -8.93
N LEU A 63 2.03 5.31 -8.74
CA LEU A 63 2.61 4.12 -9.37
C LEU A 63 2.35 2.94 -8.45
N PHE A 64 1.60 1.95 -8.94
CA PHE A 64 1.18 0.79 -8.14
C PHE A 64 1.60 -0.49 -8.85
N VAL A 65 2.67 -1.12 -8.35
CA VAL A 65 3.15 -2.40 -8.85
C VAL A 65 2.56 -3.51 -7.99
N THR A 66 1.90 -4.49 -8.62
CA THR A 66 1.42 -5.69 -7.91
C THR A 66 1.20 -6.82 -8.90
N HIS A 67 1.39 -8.05 -8.42
CA HIS A 67 1.00 -9.24 -9.17
C HIS A 67 -0.45 -9.68 -8.89
N GLN A 68 -1.16 -9.01 -7.96
CA GLN A 68 -2.55 -9.35 -7.61
C GLN A 68 -3.58 -8.68 -8.54
N LEU A 69 -4.19 -9.48 -9.42
CA LEU A 69 -5.16 -8.99 -10.43
C LEU A 69 -6.46 -8.40 -9.85
N GLN A 70 -6.80 -8.74 -8.61
CA GLN A 70 -8.05 -8.31 -7.96
C GLN A 70 -8.12 -6.79 -7.75
N VAL A 71 -6.97 -6.10 -7.76
CA VAL A 71 -6.85 -4.67 -7.47
C VAL A 71 -7.10 -3.79 -8.71
N ARG A 72 -7.10 -4.37 -9.92
CA ARG A 72 -7.21 -3.65 -11.21
C ARG A 72 -8.53 -2.88 -11.40
N THR A 73 -9.63 -3.39 -10.87
CA THR A 73 -10.98 -2.89 -11.23
C THR A 73 -11.36 -1.59 -10.52
N ILE A 74 -10.62 -1.19 -9.49
CA ILE A 74 -11.10 -0.18 -8.53
C ILE A 74 -10.44 1.21 -8.73
N CYS A 75 -9.32 1.31 -9.46
CA CYS A 75 -8.60 2.59 -9.61
C CYS A 75 -8.88 3.28 -10.95
N GLN A 76 -9.70 4.34 -10.92
CA GLN A 76 -9.95 5.29 -12.02
C GLN A 76 -8.91 6.43 -12.11
N LEU A 77 -7.84 6.37 -11.30
CA LEU A 77 -6.79 7.38 -11.22
C LEU A 77 -5.46 6.75 -11.64
N GLN A 78 -4.81 7.35 -12.64
CA GLN A 78 -3.48 7.10 -13.21
C GLN A 78 -2.58 6.08 -12.46
N CYS A 79 -3.01 4.82 -12.44
CA CYS A 79 -2.28 3.68 -11.89
C CYS A 79 -1.56 3.01 -13.05
N ILE A 80 -0.25 3.14 -13.10
CA ILE A 80 0.57 2.33 -14.00
C ILE A 80 0.79 1.00 -13.27
N PHE A 81 0.13 -0.05 -13.76
CA PHE A 81 0.36 -1.41 -13.30
C PHE A 81 1.52 -2.01 -14.10
N VAL A 82 2.61 -2.33 -13.40
CA VAL A 82 3.69 -3.15 -13.95
C VAL A 82 3.44 -4.58 -13.48
N ILE A 83 3.32 -5.51 -14.43
CA ILE A 83 3.07 -6.95 -14.19
C ILE A 83 4.40 -7.68 -14.06
#